data_AF-A0A7C2YNG8-F1
#
_entry.id   AF-A0A7C2YNG8-F1
#
_cell.length_a   1.000
_cell.length_b   1.000
_cell.length_c   1.000
_cell.angle_alpha   90.00
_cell.angle_beta   90.00
_cell.angle_gamma   90.00
#
_symmetry.space_group_name_H-M   'P 1'
#
loop_
_entity.id
_entity.type
_entity.pdbx_description
1 polymer ?
#
loop_
_entity_poly.entity_id
_entity_poly.type
_entity_poly.pdbx_seq_one_letter_code
_entity_poly.pdbx_strand_id
1 'polypeptide(L)' 'MMPDELTLDEVRRMAIAAGLTRLTDEHLRQLLRATMAAFARQAALPTAELAPADEPAYIFRLDR' A
#
# COMPACT_ATOMS: atom_id res chain seq x y z
N MET A 1 -10.89 -1.43 1.82
CA MET A 1 -10.83 -0.01 2.20
C MET A 1 -10.74 0.76 0.90
N MET A 2 -11.77 1.52 0.56
CA MET A 2 -11.75 2.35 -0.65
C MET A 2 -10.91 3.60 -0.37
N PRO A 3 -10.10 4.10 -1.32
CA PRO A 3 -9.20 5.24 -1.10
C PRO A 3 -9.93 6.53 -0.68
N ASP A 4 -11.22 6.66 -0.97
CA ASP A 4 -12.05 7.82 -0.60
C ASP A 4 -12.38 7.88 0.90
N GLU A 5 -12.13 6.80 1.65
CA GLU A 5 -12.38 6.75 3.10
C GLU A 5 -11.10 6.94 3.92
N LEU A 6 -9.92 6.99 3.29
CA LEU A 6 -8.65 7.02 4.02
C LEU A 6 -8.40 8.40 4.65
N THR A 7 -8.52 8.47 5.97
CA THR A 7 -8.31 9.68 6.76
C THR A 7 -6.88 9.81 7.27
N LEU A 8 -6.52 11.03 7.70
CA LEU A 8 -5.22 11.28 8.34
C LEU A 8 -5.03 10.47 9.63
N ASP A 9 -6.11 10.21 10.37
CA ASP A 9 -6.08 9.42 11.60
C ASP A 9 -5.84 7.93 11.32
N GLU A 10 -6.38 7.40 10.22
CA GLU A 10 -6.07 6.04 9.78
C GLU A 10 -4.61 5.91 9.36
N VAL A 11 -4.10 6.88 8.59
CA VAL A 11 -2.67 6.91 8.24
C VAL A 11 -1.79 7.00 9.48
N ARG A 12 -2.20 7.77 10.50
CA ARG A 12 -1.51 7.81 11.80
C ARG A 12 -1.51 6.45 12.49
N ARG A 13 -2.66 5.76 12.55
CA ARG A 13 -2.77 4.40 13.13
C ARG A 13 -1.89 3.40 12.40
N MET A 14 -1.89 3.43 11.07
CA MET A 14 -1.06 2.56 10.23
C MET A 14 0.45 2.84 10.41
N ALA A 15 0.83 4.12 10.45
CA ALA A 15 2.21 4.53 10.71
C ALA A 15 2.70 4.00 12.07
N ILE A 16 1.89 4.12 13.12
CA ILE A 16 2.21 3.59 14.45
C ILE A 16 2.36 2.07 14.41
N ALA A 17 1.43 1.36 13.76
CA ALA A 17 1.47 -0.10 13.62
C ALA A 17 2.72 -0.59 12.86
N ALA A 18 3.22 0.21 11.91
CA ALA A 18 4.45 -0.04 11.18
C ALA A 18 5.73 0.43 11.92
N GLY A 19 5.61 0.94 13.15
CA GLY A 19 6.73 1.43 13.95
C GLY A 19 7.24 2.84 13.58
N LEU A 20 6.53 3.56 12.70
CA LEU A 20 6.86 4.92 12.27
C LEU A 20 6.33 5.96 13.28
N THR A 21 6.91 5.99 14.47
CA THR A 21 6.41 6.78 15.61
C THR A 21 6.90 8.24 15.65
N ARG A 22 7.88 8.60 14.83
CA ARG A 22 8.50 9.94 14.81
C ARG A 22 8.00 10.84 13.68
N LEU A 23 6.90 10.47 13.03
CA LEU A 23 6.33 11.28 11.96
C LEU A 23 5.63 12.52 12.52
N THR A 24 5.92 13.67 11.93
CA THR A 24 5.19 14.90 12.20
C THR A 24 3.84 14.86 11.46
N ASP A 25 2.92 15.76 11.82
CA ASP A 25 1.65 15.89 11.10
C ASP A 25 1.86 16.19 9.60
N GLU A 26 2.91 16.94 9.25
CA GLU A 26 3.24 17.18 7.84
C GLU A 26 3.72 15.91 7.13
N HIS A 27 4.54 15.10 7.78
CA HIS A 27 4.91 13.78 7.24
C HIS A 27 3.68 12.89 7.05
N LEU A 28 2.72 12.91 7.99
CA LEU A 28 1.48 12.15 7.87
C LEU A 28 0.62 12.61 6.69
N ARG A 29 0.55 13.93 6.42
CA ARG A 29 -0.15 14.46 5.22
C ARG A 29 0.54 14.08 3.93
N GLN A 30 1.87 14.09 3.91
CA GLN A 30 2.65 13.60 2.76
C GLN A 30 2.42 12.11 2.53
N LEU A 31 2.43 11.31 3.60
CA LEU A 31 2.15 9.88 3.56
C LEU A 31 0.73 9.58 3.06
N LEU A 32 -0.27 10.35 3.51
CA LEU A 32 -1.64 10.24 3.02
C LEU A 32 -1.71 10.48 1.52
N ARG A 33 -1.13 11.60 1.02
CA ARG A 33 -1.09 11.90 -0.41
C ARG A 33 -0.40 10.81 -1.23
N ALA A 34 0.74 10.31 -0.75
CA ALA A 34 1.48 9.24 -1.41
C ALA A 34 0.66 7.94 -1.45
N THR A 35 -0.02 7.61 -0.35
CA THR A 35 -0.88 6.43 -0.24
C THR A 35 -2.07 6.50 -1.20
N MET A 36 -2.75 7.65 -1.27
CA MET A 36 -3.85 7.85 -2.23
C MET A 36 -3.37 7.70 -3.68
N ALA A 37 -2.21 8.27 -4.03
CA ALA A 37 -1.64 8.12 -5.36
C ALA A 37 -1.26 6.65 -5.66
N ALA A 38 -0.74 5.92 -4.68
CA ALA A 38 -0.44 4.49 -4.82
C ALA A 38 -1.72 3.66 -5.05
N PHE A 39 -2.79 3.93 -4.31
CA PHE A 39 -4.09 3.27 -4.53
C PHE A 39 -4.66 3.54 -5.91
N ALA A 40 -4.62 4.79 -6.38
CA ALA A 40 -5.08 5.12 -7.73
C ALA A 40 -4.29 4.35 -8.81
N ARG A 41 -2.97 4.24 -8.64
CA ARG A 41 -2.12 3.44 -9.55
C ARG A 41 -2.42 1.96 -9.46
N GLN A 42 -2.61 1.42 -8.26
CA GLN A 42 -2.97 0.02 -8.04
C GLN A 42 -4.31 -0.31 -8.69
N ALA A 43 -5.32 0.54 -8.54
CA ALA A 43 -6.64 0.37 -9.13
C ALA A 43 -6.60 0.40 -10.68
N ALA A 44 -5.61 1.09 -11.26
CA ALA A 44 -5.38 1.12 -12.70
C ALA A 44 -4.60 -0.10 -13.23
N LEU A 45 -4.09 -0.99 -12.37
CA LEU A 45 -3.39 -2.19 -12.82
C LEU A 45 -4.37 -3.17 -13.49
N PRO A 46 -4.08 -3.63 -14.72
CA PRO A 46 -4.91 -4.61 -15.40
C PRO A 46 -4.74 -5.99 -14.75
N THR A 47 -5.59 -6.29 -13.78
CA THR A 47 -5.55 -7.54 -13.00
C THR A 47 -6.68 -8.50 -13.36
N ALA A 48 -7.63 -8.07 -14.20
CA ALA A 48 -8.84 -8.84 -14.55
C ALA A 48 -8.55 -10.16 -15.28
N GLU A 49 -7.42 -10.23 -15.98
CA GLU A 49 -7.02 -11.41 -16.77
C GLU A 49 -6.02 -12.32 -16.05
N LEU A 50 -5.62 -11.98 -14.81
CA LEU A 50 -4.68 -12.80 -14.05
C LEU A 50 -5.33 -14.14 -13.68
N ALA A 51 -4.71 -15.22 -14.13
CA ALA A 51 -5.04 -16.59 -13.80
C ALA A 51 -4.18 -17.10 -12.63
N PRO A 52 -4.60 -18.17 -11.95
CA PRO A 52 -3.77 -18.82 -10.92
C PRO A 52 -2.40 -19.31 -11.41
N ALA A 53 -2.23 -19.51 -12.73
CA ALA A 53 -0.97 -19.89 -13.35
C ALA A 53 -0.03 -18.70 -13.61
N ASP A 54 -0.52 -17.46 -13.47
CA ASP A 54 0.31 -16.26 -13.55
C ASP A 54 1.06 -16.09 -12.22
N GLU A 55 2.17 -16.80 -12.11
CA GLU A 55 2.97 -16.85 -10.89
C GLU A 55 3.65 -15.49 -10.59
N PRO A 56 3.94 -15.19 -9.32
CA PRO A 56 4.71 -14.01 -8.95
C PRO A 56 6.08 -13.99 -9.64
N ALA A 57 6.56 -12.81 -10.00
CA ALA A 57 7.87 -12.65 -10.67
C ALA A 57 9.06 -13.25 -9.89
N TYR A 58 8.92 -13.40 -8.58
CA TYR A 58 9.92 -14.01 -7.71
C TYR A 58 9.29 -15.14 -6.90
N ILE A 59 9.65 -16.37 -7.25
CA ILE A 59 9.22 -17.58 -6.56
C ILE A 59 10.37 -18.08 -5.71
N PHE A 60 10.11 -18.31 -4.43
CA PHE A 60 11.09 -18.92 -3.54
C PHE A 60 11.33 -20.37 -3.98
N ARG A 61 12.61 -20.72 -4.14
CA ARG A 61 13.05 -22.09 -4.41
C ARG A 61 13.96 -22.57 -3.29
N LEU A 62 13.69 -23.79 -2.81
CA LEU A 62 14.65 -24.55 -2.03
C LEU A 62 15.57 -25.25 -3.02
N ASP A 63 16.58 -24.52 -3.48
CA ASP A 63 17.65 -25.15 -4.23
C ASP A 63 18.44 -26.04 -3.26
N ARG A 64 18.66 -27.30 -3.66
CA ARG A 64 19.34 -28.33 -2.85
C ARG A 64 20.84 -28.08 -2.75
#